data_AF-A0A5J6U3W7-F1
#
_entry.id   AF-A0A5J6U3W7-F1
#
_cell.length_a   1.000
_cell.length_b   1.000
_cell.length_c   1.000
_cell.angle_alpha   90.00
_cell.angle_beta   90.00
_cell.angle_gamma   90.00
#
_symmetry.space_group_name_H-M   'P 1'
#
loop_
_entity.id
_entity.type
_entity.pdbx_description
1 polymer ?
#
loop_
_entity_poly.entity_id
_entity_poly.type
_entity_poly.pdbx_seq_one_letter_code
_entity_poly.pdbx_strand_id
1 'polypeptide(L)'
;MAARAGGLMQTRKDLYQAHRLTTQRIALALLQGSPSAAESPLRRTGVGTLIGVMIVVLIAAGFGIAGLIFKGGARNLERSGVVVIEKETGATYAYSAETRKLVPFVNYASARLAMATSDIERKLVSAKSLAKYARGPLTGIPGAPESLPTPKDLGKAPWSLCVRRTGTDTTVSLVGGRDVGGTALAENQGLLVSADSQSWLIWHSTRMEISPRAARVLSPQQPVPVDPHWLNGLPQGPDFAAPTVPGRGGNVPGPNGAPTPTGQVFHVQAIAGTPERWYVQLPDGLSNISATQARLLMDVPAAAPPRDITPAAAASSPSRTNLYSRELPESPPRITSYDPSQPLCTVYRDTDKLSTSAGFTIGGTLPTTTPTPAGLDQVVIPGGATFAGTLPGPDQSPESFALITDQGTRYPIATPDDISKLGYTSNQAVPVPTNLLALFEEGPTLTATAARRPIPANNPPVATSP
;
A
#
# COMPACT_ATOMS: atom_id res chain seq x y z
N MET A 1 63.82 -57.53 -88.01
CA MET A 1 63.20 -56.38 -88.73
C MET A 1 61.88 -56.07 -88.04
N ALA A 2 61.82 -55.07 -87.16
CA ALA A 2 61.85 -53.62 -87.43
C ALA A 2 60.45 -53.06 -87.77
N ALA A 3 59.88 -52.41 -86.74
CA ALA A 3 58.87 -51.36 -86.65
C ALA A 3 58.22 -50.75 -87.93
N ARG A 4 56.92 -50.42 -87.81
CA ARG A 4 56.49 -49.01 -87.75
C ARG A 4 55.07 -48.85 -87.19
N ALA A 5 54.96 -47.97 -86.20
CA ALA A 5 53.72 -47.50 -85.61
C ALA A 5 53.04 -46.46 -86.52
N GLY A 6 51.73 -46.59 -86.72
CA GLY A 6 50.88 -45.58 -87.35
C GLY A 6 50.41 -44.57 -86.32
N GLY A 7 50.73 -43.29 -86.52
CA GLY A 7 50.37 -42.20 -85.61
C GLY A 7 48.91 -41.78 -85.76
N LEU A 8 48.16 -41.83 -84.65
CA LEU A 8 46.90 -41.10 -84.49
C LEU A 8 47.20 -39.61 -84.33
N MET A 9 46.67 -38.78 -85.23
CA MET A 9 46.85 -37.34 -85.25
C MET A 9 46.09 -36.71 -84.07
N GLN A 10 46.80 -36.17 -83.08
CA GLN A 10 46.20 -35.42 -81.99
C GLN A 10 45.50 -34.17 -82.55
N THR A 11 44.19 -34.05 -82.31
CA THR A 11 43.41 -32.91 -82.80
C THR A 11 43.55 -31.70 -81.89
N ARG A 12 43.33 -30.47 -82.42
CA ARG A 12 43.37 -29.24 -81.59
C ARG A 12 42.38 -29.26 -80.42
N LYS A 13 41.28 -30.02 -80.55
CA LYS A 13 40.33 -30.26 -79.45
C LYS A 13 40.97 -31.08 -78.34
N ASP A 14 41.72 -32.13 -78.67
CA ASP A 14 42.43 -32.94 -77.67
C ASP A 14 43.52 -32.12 -76.98
N LEU A 15 44.23 -31.26 -77.72
CA LEU A 15 45.19 -30.32 -77.14
C LEU A 15 44.52 -29.31 -76.20
N TYR A 16 43.36 -28.77 -76.57
CA TYR A 16 42.64 -27.83 -75.72
C TYR A 16 42.06 -28.49 -74.46
N GLN A 17 41.50 -29.70 -74.60
CA GLN A 17 40.98 -30.47 -73.47
C GLN A 17 42.12 -30.92 -72.55
N ALA A 18 43.25 -31.37 -73.10
CA ALA A 18 44.45 -31.70 -72.34
C ALA A 18 44.99 -30.46 -71.61
N HIS A 19 45.09 -29.31 -72.28
CA HIS A 19 45.57 -28.08 -71.65
C HIS A 19 44.63 -27.56 -70.56
N ARG A 20 43.31 -27.65 -70.76
CA ARG A 20 42.30 -27.34 -69.74
C ARG A 20 42.38 -28.27 -68.53
N LEU A 21 42.59 -29.56 -68.76
CA LEU A 21 42.74 -30.54 -67.70
C LEU A 21 44.05 -30.31 -66.90
N THR A 22 45.12 -29.95 -67.61
CA THR A 22 46.43 -29.66 -66.98
C THR A 22 46.37 -28.37 -66.18
N THR A 23 45.75 -27.31 -66.71
CA THR A 23 45.55 -26.04 -65.99
C THR A 23 44.64 -26.21 -64.78
N GLN A 24 43.56 -27.01 -64.87
CA GLN A 24 42.74 -27.36 -63.71
C GLN A 24 43.53 -28.14 -62.65
N ARG A 25 44.39 -29.09 -63.05
CA ARG A 25 45.25 -29.84 -62.12
C ARG A 25 46.32 -28.98 -61.46
N ILE A 26 46.92 -28.03 -62.19
CA ILE A 26 47.91 -27.09 -61.64
C ILE A 26 47.23 -26.13 -60.65
N ALA A 27 46.04 -25.62 -60.99
CA ALA A 27 45.27 -24.77 -60.09
C ALA A 27 44.86 -25.52 -58.80
N LEU A 28 44.45 -26.79 -58.91
CA LEU A 28 44.17 -27.63 -57.73
C LEU A 28 45.43 -27.94 -56.91
N ALA A 29 46.56 -28.23 -57.57
CA ALA A 29 47.83 -28.56 -56.91
C ALA A 29 48.40 -27.37 -56.11
N LEU A 30 48.23 -26.14 -56.63
CA LEU A 30 48.66 -24.92 -55.94
C LEU A 30 47.79 -24.58 -54.71
N LEU A 31 46.50 -24.93 -54.74
CA LEU A 31 45.59 -24.67 -53.62
C LEU A 31 45.60 -25.77 -52.54
N GLN A 32 45.92 -27.02 -52.87
CA GLN A 32 45.76 -28.16 -51.93
C GLN A 32 46.89 -29.21 -51.93
N GLY A 33 47.99 -29.03 -52.69
CA GLY A 33 49.18 -29.87 -52.58
C GLY A 33 49.06 -31.31 -53.10
N SER A 34 47.95 -31.72 -53.74
CA SER A 34 47.84 -33.02 -54.42
C SER A 34 46.92 -32.99 -55.66
N PRO A 35 47.20 -33.77 -56.73
CA PRO A 35 46.57 -33.60 -58.06
C PRO A 35 45.34 -34.49 -58.29
N SER A 36 44.92 -35.29 -57.30
CA SER A 36 43.93 -36.37 -57.45
C SER A 36 42.83 -36.33 -56.39
N ALA A 37 42.31 -35.15 -56.04
CA ALA A 37 41.07 -35.07 -55.25
C ALA A 37 39.86 -35.29 -56.19
N ALA A 38 39.15 -36.42 -56.03
CA ALA A 38 37.99 -36.78 -56.84
C ALA A 38 36.72 -35.96 -56.51
N GLU A 39 36.74 -35.19 -55.43
CA GLU A 39 35.59 -34.42 -54.94
C GLU A 39 35.87 -32.91 -55.11
N SER A 40 34.95 -32.17 -55.73
CA SER A 40 35.08 -30.72 -55.89
C SER A 40 35.22 -30.03 -54.51
N PRO A 41 36.30 -29.26 -54.26
CA PRO A 41 36.69 -28.82 -52.92
C PRO A 41 35.71 -27.82 -52.28
N LEU A 42 34.84 -27.21 -53.09
CA LEU A 42 33.80 -26.30 -52.62
C LEU A 42 32.40 -26.94 -52.66
N ARG A 43 32.26 -28.22 -53.05
CA ARG A 43 30.95 -28.88 -53.09
C ARG A 43 30.31 -28.90 -51.71
N ARG A 44 31.07 -29.22 -50.66
CA ARG A 44 30.58 -29.23 -49.27
C ARG A 44 30.23 -27.81 -48.78
N THR A 45 31.05 -26.83 -49.12
CA THR A 45 30.82 -25.42 -48.73
C THR A 45 29.63 -24.83 -49.48
N GLY A 46 29.58 -24.97 -50.80
CA GLY A 46 28.50 -24.46 -51.66
C GLY A 46 27.15 -25.14 -51.40
N VAL A 47 27.13 -26.47 -51.19
CA VAL A 47 25.92 -27.18 -50.76
C VAL A 47 25.52 -26.74 -49.35
N GLY A 48 26.49 -26.57 -48.44
CA GLY A 48 26.24 -26.04 -47.10
C GLY A 48 25.64 -24.63 -47.10
N THR A 49 26.15 -23.72 -47.94
CA THR A 49 25.62 -22.36 -48.10
C THR A 49 24.22 -22.39 -48.72
N LEU A 50 23.99 -23.22 -49.74
CA LEU A 50 22.68 -23.33 -50.38
C LEU A 50 21.63 -23.89 -49.42
N ILE A 51 21.96 -24.94 -48.66
CA ILE A 51 21.10 -25.47 -47.60
C ILE A 51 20.87 -24.41 -46.53
N GLY A 52 21.91 -23.69 -46.10
CA GLY A 52 21.79 -22.61 -45.11
C GLY A 52 20.84 -21.50 -45.57
N VAL A 53 20.98 -21.01 -46.81
CA VAL A 53 20.07 -20.02 -47.41
C VAL A 53 18.65 -20.57 -47.48
N MET A 54 18.48 -21.83 -47.89
CA MET A 54 17.15 -22.43 -47.98
C MET A 54 16.48 -22.54 -46.60
N ILE A 55 17.24 -22.89 -45.56
CA ILE A 55 16.75 -22.91 -44.17
C ILE A 55 16.36 -21.49 -43.72
N VAL A 56 17.18 -20.48 -43.99
CA VAL A 56 16.85 -19.08 -43.65
C VAL A 56 15.57 -18.62 -44.36
N VAL A 57 15.41 -18.96 -45.64
CA VAL A 57 14.20 -18.66 -46.41
C VAL A 57 12.99 -19.38 -45.82
N LEU A 58 13.11 -20.65 -45.44
CA LEU A 58 12.03 -21.40 -44.79
C LEU A 58 11.66 -20.81 -43.43
N ILE A 59 12.64 -20.41 -42.63
CA ILE A 59 12.42 -19.76 -41.34
C ILE A 59 11.71 -18.41 -41.56
N ALA A 60 12.19 -17.59 -42.49
CA ALA A 60 11.58 -16.31 -42.83
C ALA A 60 10.16 -16.48 -43.37
N ALA A 61 9.92 -17.46 -44.23
CA ALA A 61 8.58 -17.81 -44.71
C ALA A 61 7.68 -18.30 -43.55
N GLY A 62 8.21 -19.11 -42.64
CA GLY A 62 7.54 -19.54 -41.42
C GLY A 62 7.11 -18.35 -40.55
N PHE A 63 8.02 -17.41 -40.29
CA PHE A 63 7.71 -16.18 -39.56
C PHE A 63 6.73 -15.26 -40.32
N GLY A 64 6.82 -15.20 -41.65
CA GLY A 64 5.90 -14.42 -42.48
C GLY A 64 4.47 -14.98 -42.48
N ILE A 65 4.34 -16.31 -42.62
CA ILE A 65 3.06 -17.02 -42.52
C ILE A 65 2.50 -16.90 -41.11
N ALA A 66 3.32 -17.11 -40.08
CA ALA A 66 2.92 -16.90 -38.69
C ALA A 66 2.43 -15.47 -38.46
N GLY A 67 3.16 -14.45 -38.91
CA GLY A 67 2.75 -13.04 -38.79
C GLY A 67 1.42 -12.72 -39.50
N LEU A 68 1.15 -13.35 -40.65
CA LEU A 68 -0.11 -13.20 -41.39
C LEU A 68 -1.29 -13.94 -40.74
N ILE A 69 -1.05 -15.13 -40.18
CA ILE A 69 -2.08 -15.92 -39.50
C ILE A 69 -2.40 -15.31 -38.13
N PHE A 70 -1.37 -14.91 -37.38
CA PHE A 70 -1.46 -14.21 -36.10
C PHE A 70 -1.54 -12.69 -36.31
N LYS A 71 -2.48 -12.21 -37.14
CA LYS A 71 -2.85 -10.78 -37.21
C LYS A 71 -3.04 -10.26 -35.77
N GLY A 72 -2.02 -9.58 -35.26
CA GLY A 72 -1.81 -9.41 -33.83
C GLY A 72 -2.96 -8.67 -33.16
N GLY A 73 -3.49 -9.22 -32.06
CA GLY A 73 -4.41 -8.59 -31.12
C GLY A 73 -5.79 -8.14 -31.64
N ALA A 74 -5.97 -7.91 -32.94
CA ALA A 74 -7.11 -7.20 -33.52
C ALA A 74 -8.31 -8.09 -33.89
N ARG A 75 -8.27 -9.38 -33.53
CA ARG A 75 -9.39 -10.30 -33.72
C ARG A 75 -10.27 -10.30 -32.48
N ASN A 76 -11.58 -10.38 -32.71
CA ASN A 76 -12.59 -10.49 -31.66
C ASN A 76 -12.55 -9.31 -30.68
N LEU A 77 -12.41 -8.09 -31.20
CA LEU A 77 -12.49 -6.88 -30.38
C LEU A 77 -13.93 -6.52 -30.04
N GLU A 78 -14.86 -7.04 -30.84
CA GLU A 78 -16.30 -6.82 -30.71
C GLU A 78 -16.96 -7.71 -29.66
N ARG A 79 -16.22 -8.66 -29.08
CA ARG A 79 -16.69 -9.50 -27.97
C ARG A 79 -16.86 -8.66 -26.71
N SER A 80 -17.85 -9.00 -25.90
CA SER A 80 -17.99 -8.45 -24.55
C SER A 80 -16.77 -8.84 -23.70
N GLY A 81 -16.39 -7.95 -22.77
CA GLY A 81 -15.28 -8.20 -21.84
C GLY A 81 -13.88 -7.99 -22.43
N VAL A 82 -13.73 -7.33 -23.58
CA VAL A 82 -12.40 -7.01 -24.14
C VAL A 82 -12.07 -5.54 -23.90
N VAL A 83 -11.07 -5.28 -23.05
CA VAL A 83 -10.46 -3.96 -22.90
C VAL A 83 -9.24 -3.87 -23.81
N VAL A 84 -9.22 -2.85 -24.65
CA VAL A 84 -8.21 -2.64 -25.69
C VAL A 84 -7.28 -1.51 -25.28
N ILE A 85 -5.99 -1.78 -25.27
CA ILE A 85 -4.94 -0.79 -25.05
C ILE A 85 -4.20 -0.56 -26.37
N GLU A 86 -4.17 0.69 -26.81
CA GLU A 86 -3.43 1.10 -27.99
C GLU A 86 -1.93 1.02 -27.70
N LYS A 87 -1.18 0.27 -28.52
CA LYS A 87 0.24 0.00 -28.29
C LYS A 87 1.10 1.26 -28.33
N GLU A 88 0.75 2.20 -29.20
CA GLU A 88 1.55 3.37 -29.52
C GLU A 88 1.36 4.50 -28.50
N THR A 89 0.18 4.64 -27.92
CA THR A 89 -0.19 5.77 -27.05
C THR A 89 -0.62 5.37 -25.64
N GLY A 90 -0.91 4.09 -25.40
CA GLY A 90 -1.48 3.61 -24.13
C GLY A 90 -2.97 3.93 -23.95
N ALA A 91 -3.60 4.60 -24.93
CA ALA A 91 -5.01 4.95 -24.85
C ALA A 91 -5.90 3.70 -24.66
N THR A 92 -6.86 3.80 -23.74
CA THR A 92 -7.74 2.70 -23.35
C THR A 92 -9.09 2.80 -24.05
N TYR A 93 -9.55 1.71 -24.63
CA TYR A 93 -10.82 1.62 -25.36
C TYR A 93 -11.58 0.34 -25.00
N ALA A 94 -12.90 0.35 -25.24
CA ALA A 94 -13.68 -0.87 -25.34
C ALA A 94 -14.76 -0.75 -26.42
N TYR A 95 -15.12 -1.87 -27.04
CA TYR A 95 -16.17 -1.88 -28.06
C TYR A 95 -17.56 -1.92 -27.43
N SER A 96 -18.43 -0.99 -27.81
CA SER A 96 -19.84 -0.98 -27.43
C SER A 96 -20.67 -1.67 -28.52
N ALA A 97 -21.29 -2.81 -28.19
CA ALA A 97 -22.17 -3.52 -29.12
C ALA A 97 -23.44 -2.73 -29.47
N GLU A 98 -23.93 -1.89 -28.55
CA GLU A 98 -25.13 -1.06 -28.73
C GLU A 98 -24.89 0.04 -29.76
N THR A 99 -23.80 0.79 -29.63
CA THR A 99 -23.48 1.92 -30.51
C THR A 99 -22.64 1.52 -31.72
N ARG A 100 -22.11 0.28 -31.73
CA ARG A 100 -21.15 -0.25 -32.71
C ARG A 100 -19.89 0.62 -32.88
N LYS A 101 -19.45 1.24 -31.78
CA LYS A 101 -18.30 2.16 -31.73
C LYS A 101 -17.28 1.71 -30.69
N LEU A 102 -16.01 2.09 -30.91
CA LEU A 102 -14.98 2.04 -29.88
C LEU A 102 -15.14 3.24 -28.95
N VAL A 103 -15.44 2.98 -27.69
CA VAL A 103 -15.57 4.00 -26.65
C VAL A 103 -14.19 4.23 -26.02
N PRO A 104 -13.63 5.45 -26.10
CA PRO A 104 -12.42 5.80 -25.36
C PRO A 104 -12.72 6.03 -23.88
N PHE A 105 -11.83 5.56 -23.01
CA PHE A 105 -11.92 5.74 -21.56
C PHE A 105 -10.80 6.62 -21.02
N VAL A 106 -11.13 7.44 -20.01
CA VAL A 106 -10.14 8.31 -19.35
C VAL A 106 -9.10 7.56 -18.52
N ASN A 107 -9.43 6.36 -18.03
CA ASN A 107 -8.52 5.52 -17.26
C ASN A 107 -8.88 4.05 -17.39
N TYR A 108 -7.93 3.19 -17.05
CA TYR A 108 -8.08 1.74 -17.13
C TYR A 108 -9.17 1.21 -16.19
N ALA A 109 -9.28 1.76 -14.98
CA ALA A 109 -10.30 1.37 -14.00
C ALA A 109 -11.72 1.57 -14.55
N SER A 110 -11.99 2.73 -15.16
CA SER A 110 -13.27 3.02 -15.82
C SER A 110 -13.57 2.05 -16.94
N ALA A 111 -12.58 1.73 -17.79
CA ALA A 111 -12.78 0.79 -18.88
C ALA A 111 -13.20 -0.60 -18.39
N ARG A 112 -12.59 -1.09 -17.30
CA ARG A 112 -12.97 -2.36 -16.68
C ARG A 112 -14.35 -2.31 -16.05
N LEU A 113 -14.66 -1.28 -15.26
CA LEU A 113 -15.96 -1.10 -14.61
C LEU A 113 -17.12 -0.96 -15.61
N ALA A 114 -16.86 -0.36 -16.78
CA ALA A 114 -17.85 -0.22 -17.83
C ALA A 114 -18.18 -1.54 -18.55
N MET A 115 -17.44 -2.62 -18.30
CA MET A 115 -17.74 -3.92 -18.91
C MET A 115 -19.03 -4.52 -18.37
N ALA A 116 -19.69 -5.34 -19.19
CA ALA A 116 -20.89 -6.08 -18.79
C ALA A 116 -20.57 -7.37 -18.02
N THR A 117 -19.32 -7.83 -18.06
CA THR A 117 -18.82 -9.05 -17.41
C THR A 117 -17.58 -8.72 -16.57
N SER A 118 -17.31 -9.55 -15.56
CA SER A 118 -16.08 -9.52 -14.77
C SER A 118 -14.92 -10.30 -15.42
N ASP A 119 -15.22 -11.20 -16.36
CA ASP A 119 -14.21 -11.88 -17.18
C ASP A 119 -13.71 -10.92 -18.26
N ILE A 120 -12.66 -10.18 -17.93
CA ILE A 120 -12.14 -9.08 -18.75
C ILE A 120 -10.76 -9.43 -19.28
N GLU A 121 -10.68 -9.61 -20.60
CA GLU A 121 -9.44 -9.81 -21.34
C GLU A 121 -8.85 -8.46 -21.75
N ARG A 122 -7.56 -8.25 -21.47
CA ARG A 122 -6.80 -7.09 -21.96
C ARG A 122 -6.09 -7.45 -23.26
N LYS A 123 -6.28 -6.65 -24.31
CA LYS A 123 -5.57 -6.80 -25.60
C LYS A 123 -4.78 -5.57 -25.97
N LEU A 124 -3.54 -5.78 -26.38
CA LEU A 124 -2.70 -4.74 -26.97
C LEU A 124 -2.88 -4.74 -28.49
N VAL A 125 -3.36 -3.63 -29.04
CA VAL A 125 -3.72 -3.49 -30.45
C VAL A 125 -3.07 -2.24 -31.04
N SER A 126 -2.61 -2.30 -32.29
CA SER A 126 -2.03 -1.14 -32.96
C SER A 126 -3.09 -0.13 -33.40
N ALA A 127 -2.76 1.16 -33.39
CA ALA A 127 -3.62 2.24 -33.86
C ALA A 127 -4.21 1.98 -35.26
N LYS A 128 -3.39 1.44 -36.18
CA LYS A 128 -3.81 1.05 -37.54
C LYS A 128 -4.96 0.04 -37.55
N SER A 129 -4.98 -0.88 -36.59
CA SER A 129 -6.01 -1.91 -36.48
C SER A 129 -7.32 -1.36 -35.88
N LEU A 130 -7.23 -0.28 -35.11
CA LEU A 130 -8.38 0.42 -34.52
C LEU A 130 -9.01 1.44 -35.48
N ALA A 131 -8.26 1.92 -36.48
CA ALA A 131 -8.71 2.95 -37.43
C ALA A 131 -9.98 2.61 -38.22
N LYS A 132 -10.32 1.31 -38.33
CA LYS A 132 -11.54 0.84 -39.00
C LYS A 132 -12.82 1.03 -38.16
N TYR A 133 -12.72 1.31 -36.87
CA TYR A 133 -13.87 1.50 -35.99
C TYR A 133 -14.15 2.98 -35.76
N ALA A 134 -15.42 3.37 -35.84
CA ALA A 134 -15.84 4.71 -35.42
C ALA A 134 -15.67 4.86 -33.89
N ARG A 135 -15.26 6.06 -33.46
CA ARG A 135 -15.06 6.37 -32.03
C ARG A 135 -16.32 6.97 -31.41
N GLY A 136 -16.60 6.57 -30.17
CA GLY A 136 -17.63 7.16 -29.30
C GLY A 136 -17.09 8.35 -28.51
N PRO A 137 -17.93 8.96 -27.64
CA PRO A 137 -17.50 10.01 -26.74
C PRO A 137 -16.54 9.48 -25.67
N LEU A 138 -15.63 10.33 -25.20
CA LEU A 138 -14.78 10.04 -24.04
C LEU A 138 -15.65 9.76 -22.82
N THR A 139 -15.41 8.64 -22.15
CA THR A 139 -16.30 8.08 -21.12
C THR A 139 -15.48 7.66 -19.90
N GLY A 140 -16.04 7.73 -18.70
CA GLY A 140 -15.42 7.20 -17.50
C GLY A 140 -15.52 8.12 -16.28
N ILE A 141 -14.74 7.78 -15.25
CA ILE A 141 -14.70 8.47 -13.96
C ILE A 141 -13.45 9.36 -13.92
N PRO A 142 -13.56 10.68 -14.05
CA PRO A 142 -12.42 11.58 -13.90
C PRO A 142 -11.75 11.40 -12.53
N GLY A 143 -10.42 11.37 -12.51
CA GLY A 143 -9.64 11.17 -11.28
C GLY A 143 -9.54 9.72 -10.79
N ALA A 144 -10.23 8.75 -11.41
CA ALA A 144 -10.03 7.35 -11.06
C ALA A 144 -8.65 6.84 -11.52
N PRO A 145 -8.10 5.80 -10.87
CA PRO A 145 -6.74 5.30 -11.14
C PRO A 145 -6.50 4.88 -12.59
N GLU A 146 -5.39 5.33 -13.16
CA GLU A 146 -4.95 4.96 -14.51
C GLU A 146 -4.45 3.52 -14.61
N SER A 147 -3.89 2.99 -13.52
CA SER A 147 -3.40 1.62 -13.43
C SER A 147 -4.05 0.87 -12.28
N LEU A 148 -4.23 -0.43 -12.46
CA LEU A 148 -4.68 -1.34 -11.41
C LEU A 148 -3.61 -2.42 -11.20
N PRO A 149 -3.08 -2.58 -9.96
CA PRO A 149 -2.15 -3.65 -9.65
C PRO A 149 -2.83 -5.01 -9.79
N THR A 150 -2.06 -6.05 -10.15
CA THR A 150 -2.59 -7.41 -10.11
C THR A 150 -2.74 -7.87 -8.65
N PRO A 151 -3.58 -8.88 -8.36
CA PRO A 151 -3.72 -9.40 -7.00
C PRO A 151 -2.40 -9.83 -6.33
N LYS A 152 -1.37 -10.16 -7.11
CA LYS A 152 -0.05 -10.55 -6.60
C LYS A 152 0.81 -9.35 -6.20
N ASP A 153 0.56 -8.20 -6.82
CA ASP A 153 1.32 -6.96 -6.64
C ASP A 153 0.63 -6.00 -5.68
N LEU A 154 -0.47 -6.41 -5.03
CA LEU A 154 -1.11 -5.60 -3.99
C LEU A 154 -0.17 -5.40 -2.81
N GLY A 155 -0.10 -4.16 -2.33
CA GLY A 155 0.54 -3.86 -1.06
C GLY A 155 -0.13 -4.60 0.10
N LYS A 156 0.66 -5.11 1.03
CA LYS A 156 0.21 -5.98 2.12
C LYS A 156 0.48 -5.35 3.49
N ALA A 157 0.03 -6.02 4.55
CA ALA A 157 0.54 -5.77 5.91
C ALA A 157 2.03 -6.16 6.01
N PRO A 158 2.78 -5.64 7.00
CA PRO A 158 2.36 -4.71 8.04
C PRO A 158 2.17 -3.28 7.50
N TRP A 159 1.34 -2.49 8.19
CA TRP A 159 1.14 -1.07 7.93
C TRP A 159 1.89 -0.23 8.96
N SER A 160 2.75 0.68 8.52
CA SER A 160 3.51 1.56 9.41
C SER A 160 3.20 3.01 9.08
N LEU A 161 2.74 3.79 10.06
CA LEU A 161 2.58 5.23 9.95
C LEU A 161 3.63 5.91 10.81
N CYS A 162 4.47 6.74 10.20
CA CYS A 162 5.62 7.33 10.86
C CYS A 162 5.66 8.83 10.68
N VAL A 163 6.12 9.54 11.70
CA VAL A 163 6.47 10.96 11.61
C VAL A 163 7.94 11.13 11.95
N ARG A 164 8.63 11.98 11.18
CA ARG A 164 10.01 12.37 11.46
C ARG A 164 10.19 13.85 11.16
N ARG A 165 11.01 14.52 11.96
CA ARG A 165 11.41 15.90 11.69
C ARG A 165 12.85 15.96 11.18
N THR A 166 13.07 16.61 10.05
CA THR A 166 14.41 16.90 9.51
C THR A 166 14.60 18.40 9.42
N GLY A 167 15.33 18.98 10.38
CA GLY A 167 15.44 20.43 10.50
C GLY A 167 14.12 21.07 10.91
N THR A 168 13.56 21.91 10.04
CA THR A 168 12.24 22.54 10.24
C THR A 168 11.08 21.71 9.72
N ASP A 169 11.37 20.77 8.82
CA ASP A 169 10.35 20.06 8.06
C ASP A 169 9.90 18.81 8.81
N THR A 170 8.60 18.62 8.90
CA THR A 170 7.98 17.41 9.44
C THR A 170 7.47 16.60 8.25
N THR A 171 7.69 15.29 8.27
CA THR A 171 7.22 14.38 7.21
C THR A 171 6.45 13.23 7.84
N VAL A 172 5.24 12.98 7.33
CA VAL A 172 4.39 11.84 7.66
C VAL A 172 4.44 10.81 6.54
N SER A 173 4.99 9.64 6.84
CA SER A 173 5.15 8.54 5.90
C SER A 173 4.25 7.37 6.27
N LEU A 174 3.44 6.89 5.33
CA LEU A 174 2.76 5.61 5.42
C LEU A 174 3.51 4.57 4.59
N VAL A 175 3.83 3.43 5.20
CA VAL A 175 4.56 2.32 4.57
C VAL A 175 3.74 1.04 4.68
N GLY A 176 3.39 0.44 3.55
CA GLY A 176 2.79 -0.88 3.45
C GLY A 176 3.82 -1.97 3.17
N GLY A 177 3.58 -3.17 3.67
CA GLY A 177 4.30 -4.40 3.31
C GLY A 177 5.70 -4.52 3.94
N ARG A 178 6.06 -3.63 4.88
CA ARG A 178 7.36 -3.62 5.52
C ARG A 178 7.26 -3.15 6.97
N ASP A 179 7.84 -3.94 7.88
CA ASP A 179 8.07 -3.49 9.26
C ASP A 179 9.26 -2.53 9.25
N VAL A 180 9.04 -1.32 9.77
CA VAL A 180 10.04 -0.25 9.84
C VAL A 180 10.97 -0.40 11.06
N GLY A 181 10.67 -1.33 11.97
CA GLY A 181 11.45 -1.58 13.18
C GLY A 181 11.31 -0.46 14.21
N GLY A 182 12.36 -0.26 15.01
CA GLY A 182 12.36 0.70 16.12
C GLY A 182 12.25 0.03 17.49
N THR A 183 12.30 0.82 18.55
CA THR A 183 12.23 0.35 19.94
C THR A 183 10.88 0.71 20.54
N ALA A 184 10.17 -0.30 21.06
CA ALA A 184 8.90 -0.08 21.75
C ALA A 184 9.12 0.60 23.11
N LEU A 185 8.13 1.37 23.56
CA LEU A 185 8.12 1.89 24.93
C LEU A 185 7.92 0.75 25.93
N ALA A 186 8.60 0.81 27.07
CA ALA A 186 8.32 -0.08 28.19
C ALA A 186 6.93 0.23 28.79
N GLU A 187 6.33 -0.74 29.50
CA GLU A 187 4.96 -0.59 30.03
C GLU A 187 4.77 0.61 30.97
N ASN A 188 5.83 1.00 31.70
CA ASN A 188 5.84 2.12 32.63
C ASN A 188 6.34 3.43 32.00
N GLN A 189 6.55 3.46 30.68
CA GLN A 189 7.00 4.63 29.94
C GLN A 189 5.87 5.24 29.11
N GLY A 190 5.93 6.55 28.91
CA GLY A 190 5.06 7.26 27.98
C GLY A 190 5.81 8.32 27.22
N LEU A 191 5.19 8.87 26.17
CA LEU A 191 5.70 10.02 25.44
C LEU A 191 4.65 11.14 25.46
N LEU A 192 5.07 12.36 25.78
CA LEU A 192 4.21 13.54 25.67
C LEU A 192 4.44 14.22 24.32
N VAL A 193 3.38 14.33 23.54
CA VAL A 193 3.37 15.02 22.24
C VAL A 193 2.32 16.13 22.23
N SER A 194 2.45 17.07 21.29
CA SER A 194 1.43 18.09 21.04
C SER A 194 1.08 18.17 19.56
N ALA A 195 -0.21 18.34 19.29
CA ALA A 195 -0.75 18.61 17.96
C ALA A 195 -1.88 19.63 18.12
N ASP A 196 -1.95 20.64 17.25
CA ASP A 196 -2.97 21.70 17.28
C ASP A 196 -3.14 22.38 18.66
N SER A 197 -2.03 22.58 19.38
CA SER A 197 -1.99 23.12 20.76
C SER A 197 -2.62 22.23 21.84
N GLN A 198 -3.09 21.04 21.49
CA GLN A 198 -3.55 20.01 22.44
C GLN A 198 -2.39 19.10 22.82
N SER A 199 -2.28 18.78 24.11
CA SER A 199 -1.28 17.82 24.61
C SER A 199 -1.88 16.41 24.62
N TRP A 200 -1.03 15.44 24.29
CA TRP A 200 -1.39 14.02 24.21
C TRP A 200 -0.33 13.18 24.93
N LEU A 201 -0.79 12.19 25.68
CA LEU A 201 0.06 11.13 26.22
C LEU A 201 -0.04 9.93 25.30
N ILE A 202 1.10 9.47 24.78
CA ILE A 202 1.21 8.18 24.11
C ILE A 202 1.61 7.14 25.16
N TRP A 203 0.74 6.16 25.38
CA TRP A 203 0.96 5.05 26.31
C TRP A 203 0.32 3.78 25.77
N HIS A 204 1.02 2.66 25.85
CA HIS A 204 0.56 1.36 25.32
C HIS A 204 0.03 1.43 23.88
N SER A 205 0.75 2.16 23.02
CA SER A 205 0.37 2.37 21.61
C SER A 205 -0.96 3.07 21.38
N THR A 206 -1.54 3.71 22.41
CA THR A 206 -2.73 4.54 22.29
C THR A 206 -2.38 6.00 22.52
N ARG A 207 -3.16 6.90 21.92
CA ARG A 207 -3.13 8.32 22.27
C ARG A 207 -4.23 8.62 23.28
N MET A 208 -3.89 9.44 24.26
CA MET A 208 -4.79 9.84 25.34
C MET A 208 -4.73 11.35 25.46
N GLU A 209 -5.88 12.03 25.39
CA GLU A 209 -5.92 13.46 25.59
C GLU A 209 -5.49 13.80 27.03
N ILE A 210 -4.60 14.77 27.21
CA ILE A 210 -4.12 15.15 28.54
C ILE A 210 -4.20 16.66 28.74
N SER A 211 -4.71 17.09 29.89
CA SER A 211 -4.74 18.51 30.22
C SER A 211 -3.32 19.08 30.37
N PRO A 212 -3.09 20.37 30.05
CA PRO A 212 -1.78 21.00 30.24
C PRO A 212 -1.26 20.92 31.68
N ARG A 213 -2.18 20.88 32.66
CA ARG A 213 -1.83 20.76 34.08
C ARG A 213 -1.32 19.37 34.41
N ALA A 214 -2.05 18.33 34.01
CA ALA A 214 -1.64 16.94 34.20
C ALA A 214 -0.33 16.63 33.46
N ALA A 215 -0.14 17.16 32.24
CA ALA A 215 1.10 17.01 31.49
C ALA A 215 2.31 17.58 32.25
N ARG A 216 2.19 18.79 32.84
CA ARG A 216 3.25 19.41 33.66
C ARG A 216 3.56 18.64 34.94
N VAL A 217 2.57 17.94 35.50
CA VAL A 217 2.76 17.09 36.69
C VAL A 217 3.56 15.83 36.33
N LEU A 218 3.36 15.27 35.13
CA LEU A 218 4.11 14.11 34.64
C LEU A 218 5.55 14.46 34.26
N SER A 219 5.75 15.60 33.59
CA SER A 219 7.08 16.06 33.18
C SER A 219 7.15 17.58 33.13
N PRO A 220 8.26 18.19 33.58
CA PRO A 220 8.50 19.62 33.38
C PRO A 220 8.86 19.98 31.93
N GLN A 221 9.16 18.98 31.09
CA GLN A 221 9.48 19.19 29.68
C GLN A 221 8.22 19.49 28.87
N GLN A 222 8.35 20.36 27.87
CA GLN A 222 7.25 20.64 26.95
C GLN A 222 6.97 19.41 26.06
N PRO A 223 5.69 19.12 25.75
CA PRO A 223 5.35 18.05 24.81
C PRO A 223 5.97 18.30 23.44
N VAL A 224 6.42 17.24 22.78
CA VAL A 224 7.07 17.34 21.47
C VAL A 224 6.02 17.63 20.39
N PRO A 225 6.17 18.68 19.57
CA PRO A 225 5.23 18.95 18.49
C PRO A 225 5.31 17.87 17.41
N VAL A 226 4.16 17.35 17.00
CA VAL A 226 4.01 16.32 15.97
C VAL A 226 2.92 16.71 14.97
N ASP A 227 2.93 16.07 13.81
CA ASP A 227 1.87 16.26 12.82
C ASP A 227 0.56 15.58 13.27
N PRO A 228 -0.61 16.24 13.16
CA PRO A 228 -1.89 15.67 13.56
C PRO A 228 -2.30 14.45 12.73
N HIS A 229 -1.90 14.33 11.45
CA HIS A 229 -2.21 13.15 10.63
C HIS A 229 -1.55 11.89 11.19
N TRP A 230 -0.28 12.00 11.63
CA TRP A 230 0.40 10.90 12.31
C TRP A 230 -0.31 10.53 13.61
N LEU A 231 -0.66 11.54 14.42
CA LEU A 231 -1.35 11.33 15.68
C LEU A 231 -2.70 10.61 15.49
N ASN A 232 -3.46 10.98 14.46
CA ASN A 232 -4.74 10.35 14.11
C ASN A 232 -4.61 8.87 13.65
N GLY A 233 -3.40 8.44 13.28
CA GLY A 233 -3.14 7.04 13.00
C GLY A 233 -2.84 6.17 14.22
N LEU A 234 -2.79 6.72 15.44
CA LEU A 234 -2.83 5.93 16.66
C LEU A 234 -4.27 5.58 17.05
N PRO A 235 -4.52 4.39 17.63
CA PRO A 235 -5.77 4.12 18.32
C PRO A 235 -6.03 5.15 19.43
N GLN A 236 -7.27 5.64 19.51
CA GLN A 236 -7.74 6.53 20.58
C GLN A 236 -7.96 5.71 21.86
N GLY A 237 -7.23 6.04 22.92
CA GLY A 237 -7.52 5.58 24.28
C GLY A 237 -8.46 6.55 25.01
N PRO A 238 -8.85 6.25 26.27
CA PRO A 238 -9.57 7.22 27.08
C PRO A 238 -8.68 8.43 27.39
N ASP A 239 -9.30 9.56 27.71
CA ASP A 239 -8.58 10.74 28.16
C ASP A 239 -7.78 10.43 29.43
N PHE A 240 -6.55 10.94 29.51
CA PHE A 240 -5.74 10.91 30.71
C PHE A 240 -6.27 11.96 31.69
N ALA A 241 -7.44 11.68 32.26
CA ALA A 241 -8.21 12.57 33.10
C ALA A 241 -8.69 11.87 34.37
N ALA A 242 -9.00 12.67 35.39
CA ALA A 242 -9.56 12.15 36.63
C ALA A 242 -10.93 11.49 36.34
N PRO A 243 -11.23 10.32 36.91
CA PRO A 243 -12.54 9.71 36.75
C PRO A 243 -13.64 10.63 37.30
N THR A 244 -14.79 10.65 36.63
CA THR A 244 -15.97 11.39 37.09
C THR A 244 -16.48 10.78 38.39
N VAL A 245 -16.53 11.60 39.45
CA VAL A 245 -17.02 11.19 40.77
C VAL A 245 -18.48 11.66 40.93
N PRO A 246 -19.48 10.75 41.00
CA PRO A 246 -20.87 11.12 41.21
C PRO A 246 -21.07 11.86 42.54
N GLY A 247 -21.83 12.96 42.56
CA GLY A 247 -22.15 13.68 43.80
C GLY A 247 -20.94 14.35 44.47
N ARG A 248 -19.87 14.65 43.72
CA ARG A 248 -18.63 15.28 44.22
C ARG A 248 -18.93 16.51 45.09
N GLY A 249 -18.25 16.59 46.22
CA GLY A 249 -18.41 17.67 47.21
C GLY A 249 -19.58 17.49 48.19
N GLY A 250 -20.51 16.57 47.93
CA GLY A 250 -21.55 16.20 48.90
C GLY A 250 -20.96 15.51 50.12
N ASN A 251 -21.48 15.77 51.32
CA ASN A 251 -21.00 15.13 52.55
C ASN A 251 -21.69 13.79 52.78
N VAL A 252 -20.89 12.76 53.04
CA VAL A 252 -21.34 11.41 53.38
C VAL A 252 -20.57 10.85 54.58
N PRO A 253 -21.09 9.83 55.30
CA PRO A 253 -20.31 9.13 56.32
C PRO A 253 -19.07 8.48 55.70
N GLY A 254 -17.89 8.91 56.15
CA GLY A 254 -16.62 8.34 55.70
C GLY A 254 -16.25 7.05 56.44
N PRO A 255 -15.04 6.50 56.17
CA PRO A 255 -14.61 5.18 56.69
C PRO A 255 -14.58 5.04 58.21
N ASN A 256 -14.47 6.17 58.93
CA ASN A 256 -14.47 6.24 60.39
C ASN A 256 -15.76 6.89 60.94
N GLY A 257 -16.83 6.94 60.15
CA GLY A 257 -18.10 7.62 60.49
C GLY A 257 -18.07 9.14 60.44
N ALA A 258 -16.89 9.75 60.27
CA ALA A 258 -16.75 11.19 60.14
C ALA A 258 -17.32 11.72 58.81
N PRO A 259 -18.01 12.88 58.80
CA PRO A 259 -18.45 13.52 57.57
C PRO A 259 -17.28 13.74 56.61
N THR A 260 -17.39 13.17 55.42
CA THR A 260 -16.35 13.19 54.38
C THR A 260 -16.97 13.63 53.06
N PRO A 261 -16.33 14.55 52.33
CA PRO A 261 -16.83 14.92 51.01
C PRO A 261 -16.62 13.77 50.02
N THR A 262 -17.65 13.49 49.23
CA THR A 262 -17.56 12.64 48.05
C THR A 262 -16.49 13.19 47.10
N GLY A 263 -15.57 12.32 46.68
CA GLY A 263 -14.35 12.68 45.95
C GLY A 263 -13.09 12.82 46.80
N GLN A 264 -13.18 12.68 48.14
CA GLN A 264 -12.01 12.56 49.00
C GLN A 264 -11.18 11.32 48.60
N VAL A 265 -9.90 11.53 48.32
CA VAL A 265 -8.94 10.46 48.06
C VAL A 265 -8.40 9.93 49.39
N PHE A 266 -8.34 8.61 49.51
CA PHE A 266 -7.76 7.91 50.63
C PHE A 266 -6.59 7.05 50.18
N HIS A 267 -5.61 6.91 51.07
CA HIS A 267 -4.39 6.16 50.85
C HIS A 267 -4.23 5.11 51.95
N VAL A 268 -3.94 3.87 51.56
CA VAL A 268 -3.56 2.79 52.45
C VAL A 268 -2.09 2.52 52.21
N GLN A 269 -1.26 2.80 53.21
CA GLN A 269 0.19 2.60 53.13
C GLN A 269 0.52 1.14 52.83
N ALA A 270 1.62 0.93 52.09
CA ALA A 270 2.17 -0.40 51.88
C ALA A 270 2.51 -1.07 53.22
N ILE A 271 2.14 -2.34 53.35
CA ILE A 271 2.50 -3.21 54.48
C ILE A 271 3.25 -4.41 53.92
N ALA A 272 4.06 -5.10 54.72
CA ALA A 272 4.91 -6.20 54.25
C ALA A 272 4.14 -7.19 53.34
N GLY A 273 4.52 -7.27 52.07
CA GLY A 273 3.92 -8.15 51.06
C GLY A 273 2.67 -7.60 50.34
N THR A 274 2.20 -6.38 50.64
CA THR A 274 1.06 -5.74 49.95
C THR A 274 1.45 -4.32 49.49
N PRO A 275 1.28 -3.98 48.21
CA PRO A 275 1.56 -2.62 47.73
C PRO A 275 0.62 -1.59 48.38
N GLU A 276 0.99 -0.32 48.31
CA GLU A 276 0.08 0.77 48.66
C GLU A 276 -1.20 0.70 47.81
N ARG A 277 -2.32 1.18 48.35
CA ARG A 277 -3.61 1.17 47.67
C ARG A 277 -4.31 2.52 47.79
N TRP A 278 -5.05 2.86 46.76
CA TRP A 278 -5.73 4.14 46.65
C TRP A 278 -7.23 3.93 46.53
N TYR A 279 -7.99 4.77 47.23
CA TYR A 279 -9.45 4.74 47.23
C TYR A 279 -10.03 6.13 47.05
N VAL A 280 -11.25 6.23 46.56
CA VAL A 280 -12.03 7.47 46.52
C VAL A 280 -13.38 7.29 47.19
N GLN A 281 -13.80 8.28 47.97
CA GLN A 281 -15.12 8.34 48.58
C GLN A 281 -16.19 8.56 47.50
N LEU A 282 -17.13 7.64 47.40
CA LEU A 282 -18.38 7.74 46.64
C LEU A 282 -19.57 7.92 47.57
N PRO A 283 -20.77 8.25 47.05
CA PRO A 283 -21.96 8.42 47.90
C PRO A 283 -22.35 7.17 48.69
N ASP A 284 -22.03 5.98 48.19
CA ASP A 284 -22.40 4.68 48.76
C ASP A 284 -21.24 3.91 49.42
N GLY A 285 -19.99 4.39 49.31
CA GLY A 285 -18.83 3.73 49.92
C GLY A 285 -17.50 4.13 49.27
N LEU A 286 -16.47 3.31 49.47
CA LEU A 286 -15.13 3.49 48.89
C LEU A 286 -14.96 2.69 47.61
N SER A 287 -14.48 3.35 46.56
CA SER A 287 -14.10 2.71 45.30
C SER A 287 -12.58 2.60 45.18
N ASN A 288 -12.06 1.46 44.75
CA ASN A 288 -10.64 1.30 44.46
C ASN A 288 -10.27 2.09 43.19
N ILE A 289 -9.06 2.65 43.15
CA ILE A 289 -8.54 3.42 42.02
C ILE A 289 -7.03 3.16 41.86
N SER A 290 -6.51 3.39 40.66
CA SER A 290 -5.05 3.31 40.44
C SER A 290 -4.32 4.52 41.05
N ALA A 291 -2.99 4.42 41.21
CA ALA A 291 -2.18 5.53 41.70
C ALA A 291 -2.23 6.73 40.73
N THR A 292 -2.34 6.46 39.42
CA THR A 292 -2.58 7.49 38.40
C THR A 292 -3.92 8.20 38.60
N GLN A 293 -5.00 7.44 38.78
CA GLN A 293 -6.33 8.01 39.00
C GLN A 293 -6.37 8.84 40.29
N ALA A 294 -5.72 8.37 41.36
CA ALA A 294 -5.57 9.13 42.60
C ALA A 294 -4.84 10.45 42.36
N ARG A 295 -3.73 10.43 41.61
CA ARG A 295 -2.98 11.65 41.28
C ARG A 295 -3.80 12.63 40.45
N LEU A 296 -4.56 12.13 39.48
CA LEU A 296 -5.46 12.95 38.67
C LEU A 296 -6.58 13.57 39.51
N LEU A 297 -7.19 12.81 40.42
CA LEU A 297 -8.23 13.31 41.34
C LEU A 297 -7.72 14.39 42.28
N MET A 298 -6.47 14.28 42.73
CA MET A 298 -5.79 15.28 43.57
C MET A 298 -5.42 16.56 42.80
N ASP A 299 -5.36 16.51 41.47
CA ASP A 299 -5.04 17.66 40.63
C ASP A 299 -6.27 18.45 40.18
N VAL A 300 -7.47 17.91 40.38
CA VAL A 300 -8.74 18.60 40.10
C VAL A 300 -8.86 19.88 40.98
N PRO A 301 -9.42 20.98 40.47
CA PRO A 301 -9.69 22.17 41.27
C PRO A 301 -10.48 21.85 42.56
N ALA A 302 -10.10 22.49 43.66
CA ALA A 302 -10.68 22.29 45.00
C ALA A 302 -10.61 20.83 45.54
N ALA A 303 -9.70 20.00 45.01
CA ALA A 303 -9.43 18.69 45.60
C ALA A 303 -8.84 18.84 47.01
N ALA A 304 -9.36 18.04 47.94
CA ALA A 304 -8.79 17.90 49.28
C ALA A 304 -7.49 17.06 49.22
N PRO A 305 -6.51 17.31 50.11
CA PRO A 305 -5.34 16.46 50.23
C PRO A 305 -5.76 15.02 50.58
N PRO A 306 -4.98 14.00 50.16
CA PRO A 306 -5.29 12.62 50.47
C PRO A 306 -5.21 12.38 51.99
N ARG A 307 -6.03 11.46 52.49
CA ARG A 307 -6.04 11.05 53.89
C ARG A 307 -5.60 9.60 54.02
N ASP A 308 -4.72 9.32 54.97
CA ASP A 308 -4.32 7.95 55.25
C ASP A 308 -5.42 7.21 56.04
N ILE A 309 -5.69 5.96 55.68
CA ILE A 309 -6.62 5.07 56.38
C ILE A 309 -6.00 3.68 56.57
N THR A 310 -6.52 2.92 57.53
CA THR A 310 -6.09 1.53 57.75
C THR A 310 -6.73 0.60 56.71
N PRO A 311 -6.13 -0.58 56.44
CA PRO A 311 -6.77 -1.60 55.61
C PRO A 311 -8.19 -1.99 56.08
N ALA A 312 -8.42 -2.00 57.40
CA ALA A 312 -9.73 -2.32 57.98
C ALA A 312 -10.77 -1.22 57.68
N ALA A 313 -10.38 0.06 57.78
CA ALA A 313 -11.25 1.17 57.41
C ALA A 313 -11.55 1.18 55.91
N ALA A 314 -10.58 0.82 55.06
CA ALA A 314 -10.81 0.71 53.61
C ALA A 314 -11.83 -0.40 53.25
N ALA A 315 -11.89 -1.47 54.05
CA ALA A 315 -12.78 -2.61 53.84
C ALA A 315 -14.18 -2.45 54.48
N SER A 316 -14.39 -1.44 55.33
CA SER A 316 -15.62 -1.31 56.13
C SER A 316 -16.86 -0.90 55.32
N SER A 317 -16.66 -0.21 54.20
CA SER A 317 -17.73 0.30 53.36
C SER A 317 -17.31 0.30 51.88
N PRO A 318 -17.28 -0.85 51.20
CA PRO A 318 -17.00 -0.91 49.77
C PRO A 318 -18.17 -0.33 48.97
N SER A 319 -17.86 0.53 48.01
CA SER A 319 -18.82 1.04 47.02
C SER A 319 -19.24 -0.06 46.05
N ARG A 320 -20.48 -0.01 45.57
CA ARG A 320 -20.96 -0.86 44.47
C ARG A 320 -20.43 -0.38 43.11
N THR A 321 -20.15 0.91 42.99
CA THR A 321 -19.52 1.50 41.81
C THR A 321 -18.01 1.34 41.87
N ASN A 322 -17.43 0.73 40.84
CA ASN A 322 -15.99 0.62 40.65
C ASN A 322 -15.49 1.69 39.66
N LEU A 323 -14.62 2.59 40.12
CA LEU A 323 -14.00 3.61 39.28
C LEU A 323 -12.61 3.21 38.74
N TYR A 324 -12.06 2.08 39.17
CA TYR A 324 -10.77 1.59 38.69
C TYR A 324 -10.82 1.30 37.18
N SER A 325 -9.89 1.90 36.43
CA SER A 325 -9.74 1.68 34.99
C SER A 325 -8.38 1.08 34.67
N ARG A 326 -8.37 -0.01 33.87
CA ARG A 326 -7.17 -0.65 33.33
C ARG A 326 -6.66 0.03 32.05
N GLU A 327 -7.46 0.94 31.48
CA GLU A 327 -7.12 1.70 30.28
C GLU A 327 -6.27 2.93 30.61
N LEU A 328 -6.14 3.27 31.90
CA LEU A 328 -5.17 4.23 32.41
C LEU A 328 -3.97 3.49 33.02
N PRO A 329 -2.76 4.07 33.00
CA PRO A 329 -1.60 3.49 33.68
C PRO A 329 -1.88 3.22 35.18
N GLU A 330 -1.39 2.09 35.71
CA GLU A 330 -1.49 1.78 37.14
C GLU A 330 -0.79 2.84 38.01
N SER A 331 0.38 3.27 37.56
CA SER A 331 1.20 4.34 38.15
C SER A 331 1.54 5.37 37.08
N PRO A 332 1.72 6.66 37.46
CA PRO A 332 2.08 7.69 36.50
C PRO A 332 3.30 7.27 35.65
N PRO A 333 3.18 7.25 34.31
CA PRO A 333 4.24 6.75 33.46
C PRO A 333 5.43 7.70 33.49
N ARG A 334 6.64 7.15 33.36
CA ARG A 334 7.86 7.94 33.17
C ARG A 334 7.89 8.47 31.74
N ILE A 335 7.91 9.79 31.60
CA ILE A 335 7.99 10.40 30.28
C ILE A 335 9.40 10.19 29.70
N THR A 336 9.44 9.62 28.51
CA THR A 336 10.67 9.30 27.78
C THR A 336 11.09 10.51 26.96
N SER A 337 12.37 10.88 27.03
CA SER A 337 12.95 11.90 26.15
C SER A 337 13.07 11.37 24.73
N TYR A 338 12.73 12.20 23.74
CA TYR A 338 12.73 11.83 22.33
C TYR A 338 13.47 12.86 21.49
N ASP A 339 14.32 12.39 20.57
CA ASP A 339 14.98 13.21 19.55
C ASP A 339 14.10 13.28 18.29
N PRO A 340 13.58 14.46 17.91
CA PRO A 340 12.72 14.62 16.73
C PRO A 340 13.31 14.13 15.40
N SER A 341 14.64 13.96 15.32
CA SER A 341 15.31 13.42 14.13
C SER A 341 15.09 11.91 13.95
N GLN A 342 14.76 11.19 15.02
CA GLN A 342 14.36 9.79 14.96
C GLN A 342 12.89 9.68 14.58
N PRO A 343 12.46 8.72 13.74
CA PRO A 343 11.05 8.57 13.45
C PRO A 343 10.25 8.06 14.66
N LEU A 344 9.03 8.56 14.86
CA LEU A 344 8.02 7.92 15.70
C LEU A 344 7.09 7.12 14.80
N CYS A 345 6.91 5.84 15.09
CA CYS A 345 6.17 4.94 14.21
C CYS A 345 5.08 4.18 14.95
N THR A 346 3.91 4.13 14.34
CA THR A 346 2.76 3.31 14.75
C THR A 346 2.63 2.18 13.73
N VAL A 347 2.86 0.94 14.18
CA VAL A 347 2.97 -0.23 13.30
C VAL A 347 1.88 -1.25 13.61
N TYR A 348 1.06 -1.53 12.61
CA TYR A 348 0.02 -2.56 12.63
C TYR A 348 0.53 -3.82 11.95
N ARG A 349 0.92 -4.81 12.76
CA ARG A 349 1.63 -6.01 12.27
C ARG A 349 0.72 -7.11 11.77
N ASP A 350 -0.40 -7.31 12.46
CA ASP A 350 -1.24 -8.49 12.33
C ASP A 350 -2.63 -8.17 11.75
N THR A 351 -2.75 -7.16 10.89
CA THR A 351 -4.05 -6.80 10.30
C THR A 351 -4.58 -7.90 9.38
N ASP A 352 -3.70 -8.70 8.79
CA ASP A 352 -4.03 -9.93 8.06
C ASP A 352 -4.72 -10.99 8.93
N LYS A 353 -4.52 -10.93 10.25
CA LYS A 353 -5.21 -11.75 11.26
C LYS A 353 -6.41 -11.02 11.89
N LEU A 354 -6.92 -9.97 11.25
CA LEU A 354 -8.03 -9.12 11.73
C LEU A 354 -7.72 -8.39 13.06
N SER A 355 -6.45 -8.21 13.38
CA SER A 355 -6.04 -7.42 14.54
C SER A 355 -6.06 -5.92 14.21
N THR A 356 -6.57 -5.12 15.13
CA THR A 356 -6.48 -3.65 15.11
C THR A 356 -5.42 -3.11 16.09
N SER A 357 -4.64 -4.01 16.70
CA SER A 357 -3.59 -3.62 17.64
C SER A 357 -2.43 -2.92 16.93
N ALA A 358 -2.07 -1.76 17.46
CA ALA A 358 -0.90 -1.00 17.03
C ALA A 358 0.29 -1.25 17.97
N GLY A 359 1.50 -1.22 17.42
CA GLY A 359 2.75 -1.13 18.16
C GLY A 359 3.40 0.23 17.93
N PHE A 360 3.51 1.04 18.99
CA PHE A 360 4.25 2.30 18.95
C PHE A 360 5.74 2.06 19.17
N THR A 361 6.58 2.73 18.36
CA THR A 361 8.04 2.59 18.37
C THR A 361 8.73 3.93 18.15
N ILE A 362 9.90 4.08 18.76
CA ILE A 362 10.81 5.20 18.56
C ILE A 362 12.02 4.69 17.76
N GLY A 363 12.42 5.44 16.73
CA GLY A 363 13.45 5.04 15.79
C GLY A 363 12.91 4.09 14.71
N GLY A 364 13.82 3.44 14.00
CA GLY A 364 13.50 2.59 12.85
C GLY A 364 14.05 3.13 11.54
N THR A 365 13.81 2.41 10.44
CA THR A 365 14.33 2.74 9.11
C THR A 365 13.18 2.98 8.13
N LEU A 366 13.05 4.24 7.70
CA LEU A 366 12.06 4.64 6.69
C LEU A 366 12.63 4.50 5.27
N PRO A 367 11.82 4.14 4.27
CA PRO A 367 12.21 4.23 2.88
C PRO A 367 12.51 5.68 2.49
N THR A 368 13.59 5.90 1.75
CA THR A 368 13.91 7.23 1.20
C THR A 368 13.05 7.48 -0.04
N THR A 369 12.10 8.41 0.04
CA THR A 369 11.39 8.91 -1.16
C THR A 369 11.23 10.43 -1.09
N THR A 370 10.81 11.01 -2.21
CA THR A 370 10.49 12.44 -2.30
C THR A 370 9.14 12.72 -1.63
N PRO A 371 9.02 13.73 -0.76
CA PRO A 371 7.74 14.15 -0.18
C PRO A 371 6.78 14.72 -1.24
N THR A 372 5.48 14.50 -1.06
CA THR A 372 4.38 15.14 -1.79
C THR A 372 3.68 16.18 -0.90
N PRO A 373 3.30 17.36 -1.43
CA PRO A 373 2.88 18.50 -0.60
C PRO A 373 1.42 18.49 -0.08
N ALA A 374 0.73 17.34 -0.01
CA ALA A 374 -0.65 17.26 0.49
C ALA A 374 -0.95 15.95 1.25
N GLY A 375 -1.57 16.07 2.43
CA GLY A 375 -2.01 14.94 3.24
C GLY A 375 -0.85 14.11 3.82
N LEU A 376 -0.84 12.82 3.51
CA LEU A 376 0.33 11.98 3.77
C LEU A 376 1.47 12.43 2.85
N ASP A 377 2.55 12.96 3.43
CA ASP A 377 3.70 13.44 2.66
C ASP A 377 4.37 12.33 1.84
N GLN A 378 4.24 11.08 2.28
CA GLN A 378 4.83 9.94 1.61
C GLN A 378 3.97 8.70 1.80
N VAL A 379 3.53 8.09 0.70
CA VAL A 379 2.86 6.79 0.73
C VAL A 379 3.67 5.77 -0.07
N VAL A 380 4.21 4.78 0.63
CA VAL A 380 5.02 3.71 0.02
C VAL A 380 4.25 2.41 0.10
N ILE A 381 3.65 2.03 -1.03
CA ILE A 381 2.93 0.78 -1.17
C ILE A 381 3.63 -0.04 -2.26
N PRO A 382 4.15 -1.24 -1.96
CA PRO A 382 4.67 -2.14 -2.98
C PRO A 382 3.64 -2.36 -4.09
N GLY A 383 4.05 -2.23 -5.36
CA GLY A 383 3.16 -2.32 -6.52
C GLY A 383 2.29 -1.07 -6.78
N GLY A 384 2.46 0.00 -5.99
CA GLY A 384 1.84 1.32 -6.19
C GLY A 384 0.39 1.43 -5.72
N ALA A 385 -0.25 0.32 -5.33
CA ALA A 385 -1.61 0.34 -4.80
C ALA A 385 -1.94 -0.94 -4.01
N THR A 386 -2.99 -0.86 -3.19
CA THR A 386 -3.60 -2.01 -2.52
C THR A 386 -5.12 -1.99 -2.68
N PHE A 387 -5.72 -3.18 -2.69
CA PHE A 387 -7.16 -3.35 -2.57
C PHE A 387 -7.43 -3.59 -1.08
N ALA A 388 -7.96 -2.58 -0.41
CA ALA A 388 -8.12 -2.55 1.03
C ALA A 388 -9.54 -2.91 1.46
N GLY A 389 -9.62 -3.61 2.58
CA GLY A 389 -10.86 -3.82 3.33
C GLY A 389 -10.77 -3.10 4.67
N THR A 390 -11.79 -2.30 5.00
CA THR A 390 -11.85 -1.59 6.29
C THR A 390 -12.04 -2.56 7.44
N LEU A 391 -11.14 -2.55 8.43
CA LEU A 391 -11.35 -3.23 9.71
C LEU A 391 -12.14 -2.31 10.65
N PRO A 392 -13.42 -2.62 10.95
CA PRO A 392 -14.23 -1.83 11.87
C PRO A 392 -13.81 -2.02 13.33
N GLY A 393 -13.25 -3.18 13.69
CA GLY A 393 -12.83 -3.54 15.04
C GLY A 393 -12.01 -4.82 15.08
N PRO A 394 -11.49 -5.21 16.26
CA PRO A 394 -10.75 -6.46 16.42
C PRO A 394 -11.61 -7.68 16.10
N ASP A 395 -11.03 -8.66 15.40
CA ASP A 395 -11.66 -9.92 14.99
C ASP A 395 -12.90 -9.77 14.08
N GLN A 396 -13.13 -8.57 13.54
CA GLN A 396 -14.23 -8.28 12.62
C GLN A 396 -13.74 -8.28 11.17
N SER A 397 -14.48 -8.98 10.30
CA SER A 397 -14.14 -9.03 8.88
C SER A 397 -14.49 -7.71 8.16
N PRO A 398 -13.75 -7.32 7.12
CA PRO A 398 -14.07 -6.13 6.35
C PRO A 398 -15.41 -6.18 5.62
N GLU A 399 -16.20 -5.12 5.78
CA GLU A 399 -17.50 -4.96 5.10
C GLU A 399 -17.50 -3.86 4.03
N SER A 400 -16.53 -2.94 4.08
CA SER A 400 -16.33 -1.89 3.08
C SER A 400 -14.96 -2.00 2.43
N PHE A 401 -14.92 -1.69 1.13
CA PHE A 401 -13.74 -1.92 0.30
C PHE A 401 -13.36 -0.66 -0.47
N ALA A 402 -12.06 -0.46 -0.67
CA ALA A 402 -11.52 0.65 -1.43
C ALA A 402 -10.23 0.23 -2.14
N LEU A 403 -9.90 0.90 -3.25
CA LEU A 403 -8.54 0.87 -3.78
C LEU A 403 -7.76 2.04 -3.16
N ILE A 404 -6.57 1.77 -2.64
CA ILE A 404 -5.66 2.79 -2.12
C ILE A 404 -4.45 2.86 -3.05
N THR A 405 -4.02 4.07 -3.39
CA THR A 405 -2.85 4.30 -4.25
C THR A 405 -1.69 4.90 -3.48
N ASP A 406 -0.49 4.77 -4.04
CA ASP A 406 0.74 5.42 -3.56
C ASP A 406 0.72 6.96 -3.68
N GLN A 407 -0.32 7.52 -4.31
CA GLN A 407 -0.60 8.95 -4.32
C GLN A 407 -1.38 9.43 -3.09
N GLY A 408 -1.64 8.55 -2.11
CA GLY A 408 -2.36 8.93 -0.90
C GLY A 408 -3.87 9.09 -1.09
N THR A 409 -4.43 8.59 -2.20
CA THR A 409 -5.87 8.62 -2.46
C THR A 409 -6.52 7.26 -2.22
N ARG A 410 -7.67 7.25 -1.51
CA ARG A 410 -8.58 6.11 -1.38
C ARG A 410 -9.77 6.25 -2.32
N TYR A 411 -10.08 5.20 -3.06
CA TYR A 411 -11.19 5.14 -4.01
C TYR A 411 -12.21 4.10 -3.54
N PRO A 412 -13.35 4.52 -2.95
CA PRO A 412 -14.36 3.59 -2.45
C PRO A 412 -14.93 2.73 -3.59
N ILE A 413 -15.18 1.45 -3.32
CA ILE A 413 -15.79 0.52 -4.28
C ILE A 413 -17.15 0.09 -3.74
N ALA A 414 -18.21 0.35 -4.51
CA ALA A 414 -19.57 0.29 -3.99
C ALA A 414 -20.14 -1.13 -3.86
N THR A 415 -19.80 -2.04 -4.79
CA THR A 415 -20.46 -3.35 -4.87
C THR A 415 -19.48 -4.50 -5.14
N PRO A 416 -19.82 -5.75 -4.76
CA PRO A 416 -19.03 -6.93 -5.11
C PRO A 416 -18.85 -7.16 -6.63
N ASP A 417 -19.82 -6.72 -7.44
CA ASP A 417 -19.73 -6.76 -8.89
C ASP A 417 -18.66 -5.76 -9.40
N ASP A 418 -18.61 -4.55 -8.84
CA ASP A 418 -17.56 -3.57 -9.15
C ASP A 418 -16.17 -4.10 -8.75
N ILE A 419 -16.04 -4.75 -7.58
CA ILE A 419 -14.81 -5.43 -7.13
C ILE A 419 -14.37 -6.46 -8.18
N SER A 420 -15.30 -7.30 -8.63
CA SER A 420 -15.04 -8.36 -9.60
C SER A 420 -14.60 -7.81 -10.96
N LYS A 421 -15.25 -6.73 -11.43
CA LYS A 421 -14.86 -6.04 -12.67
C LYS A 421 -13.47 -5.41 -12.59
N LEU A 422 -13.09 -4.87 -11.44
CA LEU A 422 -11.73 -4.37 -11.22
C LEU A 422 -10.67 -5.49 -11.20
N GLY A 423 -11.08 -6.75 -11.12
CA GLY A 423 -10.19 -7.91 -11.18
C GLY A 423 -9.78 -8.43 -9.80
N TYR A 424 -10.54 -8.07 -8.76
CA TYR A 424 -10.33 -8.51 -7.39
C TYR A 424 -11.49 -9.37 -6.90
N THR A 425 -11.31 -10.01 -5.75
CA THR A 425 -12.37 -10.67 -4.99
C THR A 425 -12.32 -10.20 -3.54
N SER A 426 -13.45 -10.15 -2.82
CA SER A 426 -13.51 -9.58 -1.46
C SER A 426 -12.54 -10.23 -0.47
N ASN A 427 -12.23 -11.53 -0.65
CA ASN A 427 -11.25 -12.25 0.18
C ASN A 427 -9.78 -11.89 -0.11
N GLN A 428 -9.50 -11.16 -1.19
CA GLN A 428 -8.18 -10.61 -1.51
C GLN A 428 -7.97 -9.23 -0.88
N ALA A 429 -9.01 -8.66 -0.26
CA ALA A 429 -8.89 -7.37 0.40
C ALA A 429 -7.88 -7.45 1.54
N VAL A 430 -6.90 -6.56 1.51
CA VAL A 430 -5.91 -6.42 2.56
C VAL A 430 -6.56 -5.63 3.70
N PRO A 431 -6.66 -6.19 4.91
CA PRO A 431 -7.32 -5.48 5.99
C PRO A 431 -6.52 -4.25 6.45
N VAL A 432 -7.19 -3.11 6.57
CA VAL A 432 -6.63 -1.83 7.01
C VAL A 432 -7.53 -1.22 8.10
N PRO A 433 -6.98 -0.84 9.26
CA PRO A 433 -7.72 -0.14 10.31
C PRO A 433 -8.41 1.14 9.82
N THR A 434 -9.63 1.38 10.30
CA THR A 434 -10.44 2.56 9.94
C THR A 434 -9.69 3.88 10.14
N ASN A 435 -8.92 4.00 11.22
CA ASN A 435 -8.18 5.22 11.54
C ASN A 435 -7.04 5.51 10.56
N LEU A 436 -6.42 4.47 9.96
CA LEU A 436 -5.45 4.66 8.88
C LEU A 436 -6.13 5.03 7.56
N LEU A 437 -7.28 4.40 7.24
CA LEU A 437 -8.03 4.72 6.02
C LEU A 437 -8.53 6.17 6.00
N ALA A 438 -8.85 6.72 7.16
CA ALA A 438 -9.29 8.11 7.30
C ALA A 438 -8.19 9.15 6.95
N LEU A 439 -6.92 8.74 6.88
CA LEU A 439 -5.80 9.63 6.57
C LEU A 439 -5.63 9.89 5.06
N PHE A 440 -6.21 9.05 4.23
CA PHE A 440 -6.12 9.17 2.78
C PHE A 440 -7.16 10.16 2.25
N GLU A 441 -6.77 10.92 1.22
CA GLU A 441 -7.71 11.75 0.48
C GLU A 441 -8.78 10.88 -0.20
N GLU A 442 -10.03 11.30 -0.11
CA GLU A 442 -11.13 10.56 -0.73
C GLU A 442 -11.26 10.91 -2.22
N GLY A 443 -10.99 9.93 -3.07
CA GLY A 443 -11.22 9.97 -4.50
C GLY A 443 -12.66 9.61 -4.90
N PRO A 444 -12.99 9.68 -6.19
CA PRO A 444 -14.31 9.29 -6.68
C PRO A 444 -14.62 7.81 -6.42
N THR A 445 -15.89 7.52 -6.13
CA THR A 445 -16.37 6.15 -5.96
C THR A 445 -16.32 5.38 -7.29
N LEU A 446 -15.70 4.21 -7.26
CA LEU A 446 -15.54 3.31 -8.39
C LEU A 446 -16.81 2.48 -8.58
N THR A 447 -17.63 2.87 -9.56
CA THR A 447 -18.88 2.17 -9.90
C THR A 447 -19.02 1.98 -11.40
N ALA A 448 -19.63 0.88 -11.82
CA ALA A 448 -19.98 0.63 -13.23
C ALA A 448 -20.86 1.73 -13.82
N THR A 449 -21.77 2.30 -13.03
CA THR A 449 -22.67 3.38 -13.46
C THR A 449 -21.90 4.66 -13.76
N ALA A 450 -20.97 5.07 -12.88
CA ALA A 450 -20.15 6.25 -13.12
C ALA A 450 -19.19 6.03 -14.31
N ALA A 451 -18.64 4.82 -14.45
CA ALA A 451 -17.72 4.47 -15.52
C ALA A 451 -18.33 4.50 -16.93
N ARG A 452 -19.66 4.43 -17.05
CA ARG A 452 -20.37 4.48 -18.34
C ARG A 452 -20.81 5.89 -18.74
N ARG A 453 -20.54 6.91 -17.91
CA ARG A 453 -20.93 8.29 -18.19
C ARG A 453 -19.98 8.95 -19.19
N PRO A 454 -20.49 9.52 -20.29
CA PRO A 454 -19.69 10.39 -21.14
C PRO A 454 -19.19 11.60 -20.37
N ILE A 455 -17.92 11.95 -20.57
CA ILE A 455 -17.33 13.17 -20.02
C ILE A 455 -17.62 14.29 -21.01
N PRO A 456 -18.25 15.40 -20.57
CA PRO A 456 -18.46 16.55 -21.43
C PRO A 456 -17.13 17.00 -22.02
N ALA A 457 -17.08 17.23 -23.33
CA ALA A 457 -15.96 17.97 -23.90
C ALA A 457 -15.98 19.36 -23.27
N ASN A 458 -14.98 19.70 -22.46
CA ASN A 458 -14.81 21.06 -21.98
C ASN A 458 -14.65 21.97 -23.20
N ASN A 459 -15.73 22.63 -23.63
CA ASN A 459 -15.59 23.87 -24.37
C ASN A 459 -15.23 24.92 -23.30
N PRO A 460 -14.02 25.50 -23.31
CA PRO A 460 -13.80 26.71 -22.53
C PRO A 460 -14.85 27.74 -22.98
N PRO A 461 -15.43 28.53 -22.06
CA PRO A 461 -16.33 29.60 -22.45
C PRO A 461 -15.58 30.51 -23.43
N VAL A 462 -16.13 30.67 -24.63
CA VAL A 462 -15.68 31.70 -25.57
C VAL A 462 -15.84 33.03 -24.83
N ALA A 463 -14.73 33.65 -24.46
CA ALA A 463 -14.74 34.99 -23.90
C ALA A 463 -15.25 35.94 -24.97
N THR A 464 -16.55 36.21 -24.99
CA THR A 464 -17.11 37.36 -25.67
C THR A 464 -16.61 38.60 -24.93
N SER A 465 -15.58 39.23 -25.48
CA SER A 465 -15.15 40.57 -25.03
C SER A 465 -16.17 41.59 -25.55
N PRO A 466 -16.71 42.48 -24.71
CA PRO A 466 -17.36 43.70 -25.17
C PRO A 466 -16.34 44.72 -25.71
#